data_AF-A0A9W7AYB9-F1
#
_entry.id   AF-A0A9W7AYB9-F1
#
_cell.length_a   1.000
_cell.length_b   1.000
_cell.length_c   1.000
_cell.angle_alpha   90.00
_cell.angle_beta   90.00
_cell.angle_gamma   90.00
#
_symmetry.space_group_name_H-M   'P 1'
#
loop_
_entity.id
_entity.type
_entity.pdbx_description
1 polymer ?
#
loop_
_entity_poly.entity_id
_entity_poly.type
_entity_poly.pdbx_seq_one_letter_code
_entity_poly.pdbx_strand_id
1 'polypeptide(L)'
;MASTIDNIGLYGSTVGKLNLSTSTLAWSSATTSDKYSTTSSNVVHAEWTVYGKMAYLRVTVKDSDGKKSLRRFDGFATSSFDSVKSQFLTNYDVEVVKTKMDLTGASYGLPTLKDSRLTFNSNEVSPDGTENNPGPEMMSLEMSEVSQCVMRGTGKDRNLIELQFQDNDNLEKNSDQLVQISFYVPPEADMDLSDRSLKTTAEDLHAELLQASNINSATGSIICEFKSDTLMKFLSPSGKYGIELYDGYLRMQVN
;
A
#
# COMPACT_ATOMS: atom_id res chain seq x y z
N MET A 1 12.68 -24.75 -17.06
CA MET A 1 11.85 -25.90 -16.61
C MET A 1 10.57 -25.35 -16.00
N ALA A 2 9.42 -26.00 -16.22
CA ALA A 2 8.18 -25.62 -15.56
C ALA A 2 8.11 -26.25 -14.17
N SER A 3 7.92 -25.44 -13.14
CA SER A 3 7.69 -25.91 -11.76
C SER A 3 6.33 -25.41 -11.28
N THR A 4 5.64 -26.26 -10.53
CA THR A 4 4.39 -25.91 -9.85
C THR A 4 4.63 -26.02 -8.36
N ILE A 5 4.26 -24.98 -7.63
CA ILE A 5 4.35 -24.89 -6.18
C ILE A 5 2.92 -24.75 -5.65
N ASP A 6 2.51 -25.76 -4.88
CA ASP A 6 1.20 -25.78 -4.23
C ASP A 6 1.20 -24.95 -2.95
N ASN A 7 0.00 -24.61 -2.47
CA ASN A 7 -0.24 -23.89 -1.23
C ASN A 7 0.36 -22.48 -1.16
N ILE A 8 0.37 -21.78 -2.29
CA ILE A 8 0.85 -20.40 -2.37
C ILE A 8 -0.33 -19.43 -2.40
N GLY A 9 -0.34 -18.47 -1.48
CA GLY A 9 -1.32 -17.39 -1.46
C GLY A 9 -0.93 -16.23 -2.38
N LEU A 10 -1.90 -15.58 -3.02
CA LEU A 10 -1.69 -14.29 -3.69
C LEU A 10 -2.26 -13.18 -2.81
N TYR A 11 -1.42 -12.22 -2.42
CA TYR A 11 -1.72 -11.16 -1.46
C TYR A 11 -2.20 -11.64 -0.07
N GLY A 12 -2.12 -12.94 0.22
CA GLY A 12 -2.58 -13.52 1.49
C GLY A 12 -4.11 -13.71 1.58
N SER A 13 -4.85 -13.58 0.48
CA SER A 13 -6.30 -13.75 0.45
C SER A 13 -6.72 -15.21 0.34
N THR A 14 -6.35 -15.86 -0.76
CA THR A 14 -6.72 -17.25 -1.08
C THR A 14 -5.49 -18.06 -1.44
N VAL A 15 -5.47 -19.31 -1.01
CA VAL A 15 -4.40 -20.26 -1.31
C VAL A 15 -4.63 -20.88 -2.68
N GLY A 16 -3.56 -21.03 -3.46
CA GLY A 16 -3.61 -21.53 -4.81
C GLY A 16 -2.33 -22.24 -5.23
N LYS A 17 -2.15 -22.35 -6.55
CA LYS A 17 -0.99 -22.97 -7.18
C LYS A 17 -0.22 -21.93 -7.96
N LEU A 18 1.06 -21.79 -7.67
CA LEU A 18 1.99 -20.96 -8.43
C LEU A 18 2.71 -21.82 -9.46
N ASN A 19 2.62 -21.43 -10.73
CA ASN A 19 3.27 -22.07 -11.85
C ASN A 19 4.36 -21.14 -12.39
N LEU A 20 5.60 -21.61 -12.32
CA LEU A 20 6.77 -20.92 -12.84
C LEU A 20 7.23 -21.64 -14.10
N SER A 21 6.90 -21.09 -15.27
CA SER A 21 7.36 -21.60 -16.56
C SER A 21 8.42 -20.68 -17.17
N THR A 22 9.08 -21.12 -18.24
CA THR A 22 10.07 -20.31 -18.96
C THR A 22 9.47 -19.10 -19.68
N SER A 23 8.18 -19.13 -19.98
CA SER A 23 7.49 -18.07 -20.71
C SER A 23 6.50 -17.28 -19.84
N THR A 24 6.02 -17.87 -18.76
CA THR A 24 4.96 -17.31 -17.93
C THR A 24 5.19 -17.53 -16.44
N LEU A 25 4.75 -16.56 -15.66
CA LEU A 25 4.53 -16.69 -14.22
C LEU A 25 3.02 -16.59 -13.99
N ALA A 26 2.42 -17.67 -13.49
CA ALA A 26 0.98 -17.76 -13.36
C ALA A 26 0.57 -18.32 -12.00
N TRP A 27 -0.51 -17.81 -11.44
CA TRP A 27 -1.12 -18.28 -10.21
C TRP A 27 -2.61 -18.54 -10.42
N SER A 28 -3.13 -19.61 -9.83
CA SER A 28 -4.55 -19.92 -9.86
C SER A 28 -5.03 -20.29 -8.47
N SER A 29 -6.13 -19.69 -8.04
CA SER A 29 -6.78 -20.01 -6.78
C SER A 29 -7.23 -21.48 -6.73
N ALA A 30 -7.16 -22.09 -5.55
CA ALA A 30 -7.68 -23.44 -5.33
C ALA A 30 -9.19 -23.44 -5.05
N THR A 31 -9.75 -22.31 -4.58
CA THR A 31 -11.13 -22.19 -4.11
C THR A 31 -11.98 -21.26 -4.96
N THR A 32 -11.38 -20.22 -5.54
CA THR A 32 -12.07 -19.23 -6.39
C THR A 32 -11.72 -19.42 -7.86
N SER A 33 -12.44 -18.74 -8.76
CA SER A 33 -12.10 -18.70 -10.18
C SER A 33 -10.93 -17.76 -10.51
N ASP A 34 -10.32 -17.14 -9.49
CA ASP A 34 -9.31 -16.10 -9.66
C ASP A 34 -8.02 -16.68 -10.21
N LYS A 35 -7.49 -15.96 -11.20
CA LYS A 35 -6.25 -16.32 -11.89
C LYS A 35 -5.43 -15.07 -12.11
N TYR A 36 -4.13 -15.24 -11.99
CA TYR A 36 -3.14 -14.25 -12.34
C TYR A 36 -2.14 -14.86 -13.31
N SER A 37 -1.73 -14.11 -14.33
CA SER A 37 -0.68 -14.55 -15.25
C SER A 37 0.05 -13.35 -15.81
N THR A 38 1.36 -13.47 -15.94
CA THR A 38 2.23 -12.51 -16.62
C THR A 38 3.29 -13.23 -17.45
N THR A 39 3.84 -12.57 -18.46
CA THR A 39 4.92 -13.11 -19.27
C THR A 39 6.27 -12.92 -18.57
N SER A 40 7.23 -13.79 -18.89
CA SER A 40 8.60 -13.70 -18.35
C SER A 40 9.25 -12.33 -18.60
N SER A 41 9.03 -11.75 -19.78
CA SER A 41 9.53 -10.42 -20.17
C SER A 41 9.05 -9.28 -19.28
N ASN A 42 7.94 -9.47 -18.57
CA ASN A 42 7.32 -8.45 -17.73
C ASN A 42 7.79 -8.56 -16.28
N VAL A 43 8.52 -9.61 -15.90
CA VAL A 43 9.09 -9.75 -14.56
C VAL A 43 10.35 -8.89 -14.48
N VAL A 44 10.37 -7.91 -13.58
CA VAL A 44 11.44 -6.90 -13.49
C VAL A 44 12.34 -7.15 -12.28
N HIS A 45 11.74 -7.46 -11.13
CA HIS A 45 12.46 -7.58 -9.86
C HIS A 45 11.78 -8.59 -8.96
N ALA A 46 12.55 -9.25 -8.09
CA ALA A 46 12.05 -10.23 -7.14
C ALA A 46 12.75 -10.09 -5.79
N GLU A 47 11.96 -9.94 -4.73
CA GLU A 47 12.41 -9.81 -3.34
C GLU A 47 11.89 -10.99 -2.51
N TRP A 48 12.77 -11.65 -1.79
CA TRP A 48 12.43 -12.74 -0.87
C TRP A 48 12.55 -12.27 0.57
N THR A 49 11.49 -12.41 1.34
CA THR A 49 11.50 -12.05 2.76
C THR A 49 11.00 -13.21 3.60
N VAL A 50 11.72 -13.50 4.68
CA VAL A 50 11.37 -14.54 5.64
C VAL A 50 10.56 -13.93 6.78
N TYR A 51 9.45 -14.58 7.15
CA TYR A 51 8.66 -14.24 8.32
C TYR A 51 8.27 -15.53 9.08
N GLY A 52 8.69 -15.62 10.35
CA GLY A 52 8.49 -16.83 11.15
C GLY A 52 9.11 -18.08 10.51
N LYS A 53 8.27 -19.07 10.18
CA LYS A 53 8.68 -20.33 9.52
C LYS A 53 8.44 -20.34 8.01
N MET A 54 7.88 -19.26 7.49
CA MET A 54 7.50 -19.12 6.09
C MET A 54 8.25 -17.94 5.46
N ALA A 55 8.05 -17.78 4.17
CA ALA A 55 8.56 -16.67 3.41
C ALA A 55 7.54 -16.24 2.37
N TYR A 56 7.59 -14.97 2.01
CA TYR A 56 6.89 -14.44 0.86
C TYR A 56 7.89 -13.99 -0.19
N LEU A 57 7.45 -14.06 -1.44
CA LEU A 57 8.13 -13.57 -2.62
C LEU A 57 7.33 -12.40 -3.17
N ARG A 58 7.94 -11.22 -3.21
CA ARG A 58 7.39 -10.06 -3.90
C ARG A 58 8.00 -9.98 -5.29
N VAL A 59 7.15 -9.87 -6.31
CA VAL A 59 7.59 -9.78 -7.71
C VAL A 59 7.08 -8.47 -8.28
N THR A 60 8.00 -7.61 -8.72
CA THR A 60 7.65 -6.41 -9.48
C THR A 60 7.46 -6.78 -10.94
N VAL A 61 6.28 -6.50 -11.47
CA VAL A 61 5.89 -6.79 -12.85
C VAL A 61 5.57 -5.51 -13.59
N LYS A 62 5.86 -5.47 -14.89
CA LYS A 62 5.42 -4.41 -15.80
C LYS A 62 4.06 -4.79 -16.37
N ASP A 63 3.04 -4.00 -16.07
CA ASP A 63 1.69 -4.17 -16.61
C ASP A 63 1.60 -3.70 -18.07
N SER A 64 0.46 -3.96 -18.72
CA SER A 64 0.19 -3.57 -20.12
C SER A 64 0.40 -2.07 -20.36
N ASP A 65 0.10 -1.25 -19.36
CA ASP A 65 0.17 0.21 -19.43
C ASP A 65 1.60 0.72 -19.18
N GLY A 66 2.56 -0.20 -19.03
CA GLY A 66 3.97 0.09 -18.74
C GLY A 66 4.24 0.48 -17.29
N LYS A 67 3.20 0.65 -16.47
CA LYS A 67 3.31 0.84 -15.02
C LYS A 67 3.87 -0.42 -14.36
N LYS A 68 4.63 -0.23 -13.29
CA LYS A 68 5.08 -1.34 -12.46
C LYS A 68 4.06 -1.57 -11.36
N SER A 69 3.73 -2.83 -11.12
CA SER A 69 2.96 -3.23 -9.95
C SER A 69 3.64 -4.39 -9.26
N LEU A 70 3.31 -4.57 -7.99
CA LEU A 70 3.91 -5.59 -7.15
C LEU A 70 2.93 -6.76 -7.03
N ARG A 71 3.43 -7.99 -6.95
CA ARG A 71 2.64 -9.19 -6.70
C ARG A 71 3.28 -9.91 -5.53
N ARG A 72 2.54 -10.07 -4.43
CA ARG A 72 3.00 -10.79 -3.25
C ARG A 72 2.50 -12.23 -3.27
N PHE A 73 3.43 -13.16 -3.43
CA PHE A 73 3.18 -14.60 -3.29
C PHE A 73 3.63 -15.04 -1.91
N ASP A 74 2.76 -15.71 -1.17
CA ASP A 74 2.98 -16.06 0.22
C ASP A 74 2.85 -17.56 0.48
N GLY A 75 3.44 -18.08 1.56
CA GLY A 75 3.35 -19.47 1.99
C GLY A 75 4.54 -20.34 1.58
N PHE A 76 5.66 -19.75 1.17
CA PHE A 76 6.84 -20.52 0.84
C PHE A 76 7.53 -21.07 2.09
N ALA A 77 8.04 -22.31 2.01
CA ALA A 77 8.99 -22.81 2.98
C ALA A 77 10.33 -22.07 2.84
N THR A 78 10.98 -21.77 3.97
CA THR A 78 12.28 -21.07 3.97
C THR A 78 13.38 -21.86 3.24
N SER A 79 13.30 -23.19 3.23
CA SER A 79 14.18 -24.09 2.48
C SER A 79 14.03 -23.99 0.97
N SER A 80 12.92 -23.44 0.47
CA SER A 80 12.66 -23.33 -0.97
C SER A 80 13.40 -22.17 -1.65
N PHE A 81 14.12 -21.35 -0.89
CA PHE A 81 14.81 -20.17 -1.41
C PHE A 81 15.73 -20.48 -2.59
N ASP A 82 16.61 -21.49 -2.46
CA ASP A 82 17.59 -21.81 -3.51
C ASP A 82 16.90 -22.29 -4.79
N SER A 83 15.86 -23.10 -4.66
CA SER A 83 15.04 -23.56 -5.80
C SER A 83 14.36 -22.38 -6.51
N VAL A 84 13.75 -21.46 -5.75
CA VAL A 84 13.08 -20.28 -6.31
C VAL A 84 14.10 -19.35 -6.98
N LYS A 85 15.25 -19.11 -6.33
CA LYS A 85 16.34 -18.29 -6.89
C LYS A 85 16.83 -18.86 -8.22
N SER A 86 17.13 -20.16 -8.29
CA SER A 86 17.58 -20.80 -9.53
C SER A 86 16.53 -20.75 -10.63
N GLN A 87 15.25 -20.90 -10.30
CA GLN A 87 14.15 -20.84 -11.27
C GLN A 87 13.95 -19.43 -11.82
N PHE A 88 13.99 -18.40 -10.97
CA PHE A 88 13.86 -17.01 -11.41
C PHE A 88 15.03 -16.58 -12.31
N LEU A 89 16.26 -16.97 -11.93
CA LEU A 89 17.43 -16.69 -12.75
C LEU A 89 17.35 -17.40 -14.12
N THR A 90 16.95 -18.67 -14.13
CA THR A 90 16.91 -19.47 -15.37
C THR A 90 15.74 -19.12 -16.29
N ASN A 91 14.56 -18.86 -15.72
CA ASN A 91 13.32 -18.67 -16.49
C ASN A 91 13.04 -17.19 -16.82
N TYR A 92 13.50 -16.26 -15.99
CA TYR A 92 13.16 -14.83 -16.09
C TYR A 92 14.38 -13.91 -16.20
N ASP A 93 15.60 -14.42 -16.06
CA ASP A 93 16.84 -13.61 -15.98
C ASP A 93 16.78 -12.55 -14.86
N VAL A 94 16.12 -12.90 -13.74
CA VAL A 94 15.95 -12.03 -12.58
C VAL A 94 16.61 -12.66 -11.35
N GLU A 95 17.51 -11.92 -10.70
CA GLU A 95 18.06 -12.32 -9.41
C GLU A 95 17.05 -12.05 -8.29
N VAL A 96 16.80 -13.08 -7.47
CA VAL A 96 15.98 -12.95 -6.26
C VAL A 96 16.86 -12.43 -5.11
N VAL A 97 16.54 -11.23 -4.64
CA VAL A 97 17.27 -10.55 -3.55
C VAL A 97 16.63 -10.89 -2.21
N LYS A 98 17.43 -11.26 -1.21
CA LYS A 98 16.94 -11.43 0.17
C LYS A 98 16.78 -10.06 0.82
N THR A 99 15.56 -9.75 1.26
CA THR A 99 15.25 -8.53 1.99
C THR A 99 15.05 -8.87 3.46
N LYS A 100 15.68 -8.07 4.33
CA LYS A 100 15.51 -8.16 5.78
C LYS A 100 14.52 -7.08 6.21
N MET A 101 13.53 -7.47 7.01
CA MET A 101 12.61 -6.54 7.66
C MET A 101 13.18 -6.08 9.00
N ASP A 102 12.81 -4.87 9.42
CA ASP A 102 12.97 -4.47 10.80
C ASP A 102 11.92 -5.16 11.68
N LEU A 103 12.38 -5.76 12.78
CA LEU A 103 11.58 -6.51 13.74
C LEU A 103 11.61 -5.88 15.14
N THR A 104 12.12 -4.65 15.27
CA THR A 104 12.21 -3.94 16.55
C THR A 104 10.84 -3.63 17.18
N GLY A 105 9.77 -3.61 16.37
CA GLY A 105 8.45 -3.16 16.81
C GLY A 105 8.36 -1.64 16.99
N ALA A 106 9.33 -0.89 16.47
CA ALA A 106 9.25 0.56 16.43
C ALA A 106 8.01 1.03 15.66
N SER A 107 7.46 2.19 16.05
CA SER A 107 6.32 2.82 15.39
C SER A 107 6.69 4.19 14.80
N TYR A 108 7.98 4.41 14.56
CA TYR A 108 8.55 5.62 13.99
C TYR A 108 9.54 5.23 12.90
N GLY A 109 9.66 6.07 11.88
CA GLY A 109 10.48 5.77 10.72
C GLY A 109 10.30 6.81 9.62
N LEU A 110 10.82 6.49 8.44
CA LEU A 110 10.75 7.33 7.25
C LEU A 110 9.80 6.68 6.23
N PRO A 111 8.68 7.33 5.88
CA PRO A 111 7.85 6.89 4.77
C PRO A 111 8.58 7.17 3.44
N THR A 112 8.68 6.17 2.58
CA THR A 112 9.22 6.30 1.23
C THR A 112 8.22 5.77 0.22
N LEU A 113 7.95 6.55 -0.83
CA LEU A 113 7.05 6.14 -1.90
C LEU A 113 7.88 5.76 -3.14
N LYS A 114 7.81 4.51 -3.56
CA LYS A 114 8.54 4.01 -4.74
C LYS A 114 7.71 2.99 -5.51
N ASP A 115 7.63 3.16 -6.84
CA ASP A 115 6.92 2.24 -7.75
C ASP A 115 5.48 1.92 -7.26
N SER A 116 4.72 2.93 -6.83
CA SER A 116 3.37 2.79 -6.25
C SER A 116 3.29 1.89 -5.00
N ARG A 117 4.41 1.71 -4.28
CA ARG A 117 4.50 1.10 -2.96
C ARG A 117 4.94 2.15 -1.94
N LEU A 118 4.14 2.33 -0.89
CA LEU A 118 4.54 3.08 0.29
C LEU A 118 5.27 2.13 1.24
N THR A 119 6.53 2.41 1.56
CA THR A 119 7.31 1.68 2.57
C THR A 119 7.52 2.55 3.79
N PHE A 120 7.38 1.95 4.97
CA PHE A 120 7.82 2.54 6.23
C PHE A 120 9.15 1.89 6.60
N ASN A 121 10.21 2.68 6.59
CA ASN A 121 11.56 2.22 6.87
C ASN A 121 11.99 2.68 8.25
N SER A 122 12.74 1.86 8.97
CA SER A 122 13.36 2.30 10.22
C SER A 122 14.29 3.48 9.94
N ASN A 123 14.48 4.36 10.91
CA ASN A 123 15.41 5.46 10.73
C ASN A 123 16.83 5.01 11.13
N GLU A 124 17.76 4.96 10.18
CA GLU A 124 19.17 4.78 10.45
C GLU A 124 19.87 6.13 10.44
N VAL A 125 20.32 6.55 11.61
CA VAL A 125 21.10 7.79 11.75
C VAL A 125 22.51 7.53 11.22
N SER A 126 22.97 8.42 10.34
CA SER A 126 24.32 8.36 9.78
C SER A 126 25.39 8.38 10.90
N PRO A 127 26.59 7.80 10.67
CA PRO A 127 27.63 7.73 11.71
C PRO A 127 28.06 9.09 12.28
N ASP A 128 27.87 10.17 11.51
CA ASP A 128 28.16 11.55 11.88
C ASP A 128 26.94 12.28 12.51
N GLY A 129 25.78 11.63 12.61
CA GLY A 129 24.60 12.14 13.31
C GLY A 129 23.83 13.23 12.56
N THR A 130 24.16 13.47 11.30
CA THR A 130 23.65 14.61 10.52
C THR A 130 22.48 14.25 9.62
N GLU A 131 22.37 12.98 9.21
CA GLU A 131 21.40 12.53 8.23
C GLU A 131 20.62 11.31 8.70
N ASN A 132 19.33 11.31 8.38
CA ASN A 132 18.42 10.20 8.60
C ASN A 132 18.32 9.42 7.29
N ASN A 133 18.84 8.20 7.25
CA ASN A 133 18.76 7.31 6.10
C ASN A 133 17.68 6.25 6.31
N PRO A 134 16.98 5.83 5.24
CA PRO A 134 16.03 4.73 5.33
C PRO A 134 16.78 3.42 5.61
N GLY A 135 16.55 2.89 6.81
CA GLY A 135 17.00 1.56 7.22
C GLY A 135 16.08 0.45 6.69
N PRO A 136 16.15 -0.75 7.29
CA PRO A 136 15.32 -1.89 6.92
C PRO A 136 13.82 -1.57 6.88
N GLU A 137 13.11 -2.19 5.94
CA GLU A 137 11.66 -2.03 5.79
C GLU A 137 10.94 -2.60 7.02
N MET A 138 10.07 -1.81 7.64
CA MET A 138 9.21 -2.24 8.75
C MET A 138 7.86 -2.76 8.22
N MET A 139 7.29 -2.03 7.28
CA MET A 139 6.00 -2.34 6.65
C MET A 139 5.95 -1.74 5.25
N SER A 140 5.15 -2.33 4.36
CA SER A 140 4.84 -1.74 3.06
C SER A 140 3.39 -1.95 2.66
N LEU A 141 2.87 -1.01 1.89
CA LEU A 141 1.51 -1.01 1.37
C LEU A 141 1.55 -0.73 -0.13
N GLU A 142 0.75 -1.45 -0.91
CA GLU A 142 0.54 -1.12 -2.32
C GLU A 142 -0.49 0.01 -2.41
N MET A 143 -0.14 1.09 -3.10
CA MET A 143 -1.01 2.26 -3.17
C MET A 143 -2.30 1.98 -3.95
N SER A 144 -2.35 0.93 -4.76
CA SER A 144 -3.56 0.45 -5.42
C SER A 144 -4.60 -0.16 -4.47
N GLU A 145 -4.20 -0.56 -3.26
CA GLU A 145 -5.12 -1.07 -2.23
C GLU A 145 -5.76 0.07 -1.41
N VAL A 146 -5.17 1.27 -1.47
CA VAL A 146 -5.67 2.45 -0.75
C VAL A 146 -6.90 2.98 -1.47
N SER A 147 -8.02 2.99 -0.76
CA SER A 147 -9.30 3.48 -1.28
C SER A 147 -9.47 4.98 -1.08
N GLN A 148 -9.03 5.51 0.07
CA GLN A 148 -9.04 6.94 0.35
C GLN A 148 -7.77 7.35 1.11
N CYS A 149 -7.30 8.57 0.83
CA CYS A 149 -6.19 9.20 1.52
C CYS A 149 -6.60 10.60 1.95
N VAL A 150 -6.69 10.84 3.26
CA VAL A 150 -7.21 12.10 3.82
C VAL A 150 -6.26 12.69 4.85
N MET A 151 -6.18 14.01 4.86
CA MET A 151 -5.54 14.76 5.95
C MET A 151 -6.54 14.91 7.09
N ARG A 152 -6.18 14.42 8.28
CA ARG A 152 -7.03 14.45 9.47
C ARG A 152 -6.66 15.65 10.33
N GLY A 153 -7.46 16.72 10.25
CA GLY A 153 -7.49 17.75 11.29
C GLY A 153 -7.29 19.19 10.82
N THR A 154 -7.48 20.12 11.75
CA THR A 154 -7.17 21.55 11.59
C THR A 154 -6.24 21.98 12.73
N GLY A 155 -5.28 22.89 12.47
CA GLY A 155 -4.33 23.33 13.51
C GLY A 155 -3.26 22.28 13.83
N LYS A 156 -3.15 21.84 15.09
CA LYS A 156 -2.06 20.95 15.56
C LYS A 156 -2.09 19.53 14.96
N ASP A 157 -3.26 19.09 14.52
CA ASP A 157 -3.44 17.77 13.90
C ASP A 157 -3.24 17.82 12.36
N ARG A 158 -2.88 18.98 11.79
CA ARG A 158 -2.69 19.17 10.33
C ARG A 158 -1.67 18.22 9.71
N ASN A 159 -0.86 17.52 10.50
CA ASN A 159 0.14 16.60 9.98
C ASN A 159 -0.20 15.11 10.17
N LEU A 160 -1.46 14.78 10.43
CA LEU A 160 -1.92 13.40 10.45
C LEU A 160 -2.45 13.01 9.07
N ILE A 161 -1.81 12.04 8.42
CA ILE A 161 -2.29 11.42 7.19
C ILE A 161 -3.01 10.14 7.57
N GLU A 162 -4.16 9.92 6.94
CA GLU A 162 -4.94 8.70 7.08
C GLU A 162 -5.17 8.03 5.73
N LEU A 163 -4.89 6.72 5.70
CA LEU A 163 -5.16 5.82 4.60
C LEU A 163 -6.31 4.90 5.00
N GLN A 164 -7.31 4.78 4.14
CA GLN A 164 -8.45 3.89 4.32
C GLN A 164 -8.47 2.83 3.22
N PHE A 165 -8.86 1.63 3.60
CA PHE A 165 -8.91 0.45 2.75
C PHE A 165 -10.36 -0.03 2.64
N GLN A 166 -10.69 -0.67 1.52
CA GLN A 166 -12.02 -1.22 1.31
C GLN A 166 -12.14 -2.57 2.03
N ASP A 167 -13.20 -2.71 2.83
CA ASP A 167 -13.54 -3.98 3.46
C ASP A 167 -13.87 -5.02 2.39
N ASN A 168 -13.33 -6.23 2.57
CA ASN A 168 -13.63 -7.35 1.68
C ASN A 168 -14.67 -8.26 2.34
N ASP A 169 -15.92 -8.13 1.92
CA ASP A 169 -17.04 -8.94 2.43
C ASP A 169 -16.88 -10.45 2.19
N ASN A 170 -15.95 -10.86 1.33
CA ASN A 170 -15.70 -12.26 0.99
C ASN A 170 -14.64 -12.95 1.85
N LEU A 171 -14.12 -12.32 2.92
CA LEU A 171 -13.18 -13.00 3.80
C LEU A 171 -13.87 -14.00 4.74
N GLU A 172 -13.09 -15.00 5.17
CA GLU A 172 -13.57 -16.02 6.10
C GLU A 172 -14.00 -15.39 7.44
N LYS A 173 -15.08 -15.93 8.02
CA LYS A 173 -15.55 -15.50 9.34
C LYS A 173 -14.40 -15.67 10.35
N ASN A 174 -14.02 -14.58 11.02
CA ASN A 174 -12.91 -14.44 11.98
C ASN A 174 -11.52 -14.09 11.42
N SER A 175 -11.41 -13.56 10.20
CA SER A 175 -10.16 -12.92 9.76
C SER A 175 -10.13 -11.44 10.17
N ASP A 176 -9.00 -10.98 10.70
CA ASP A 176 -8.76 -9.55 10.91
C ASP A 176 -8.51 -8.84 9.58
N GLN A 177 -9.18 -7.70 9.36
CA GLN A 177 -9.01 -6.86 8.17
C GLN A 177 -8.40 -5.52 8.55
N LEU A 178 -7.46 -5.06 7.71
CA LEU A 178 -6.93 -3.71 7.81
C LEU A 178 -7.95 -2.73 7.22
N VAL A 179 -8.57 -1.92 8.07
CA VAL A 179 -9.55 -0.90 7.65
C VAL A 179 -8.88 0.46 7.44
N GLN A 180 -7.93 0.80 8.33
CA GLN A 180 -7.35 2.14 8.38
C GLN A 180 -5.93 2.13 8.94
N ILE A 181 -5.08 3.01 8.39
CA ILE A 181 -3.78 3.38 8.97
C ILE A 181 -3.73 4.90 9.07
N SER A 182 -3.31 5.41 10.23
CA SER A 182 -3.03 6.84 10.43
C SER A 182 -1.59 7.00 10.90
N PHE A 183 -0.86 7.95 10.32
CA PHE A 183 0.50 8.25 10.73
C PHE A 183 0.73 9.77 10.79
N TYR A 184 1.59 10.16 11.73
CA TYR A 184 1.94 11.55 11.97
C TYR A 184 3.25 11.89 11.26
N VAL A 185 3.25 13.00 10.52
CA VAL A 185 4.44 13.55 9.88
C VAL A 185 4.90 14.76 10.70
N PRO A 186 6.06 14.71 11.36
CA PRO A 186 6.55 15.87 12.10
C PRO A 186 6.75 17.09 11.18
N PRO A 187 6.34 18.29 11.62
CA PRO A 187 6.64 19.52 10.89
C PRO A 187 8.13 19.85 10.97
N GLU A 188 8.59 20.70 10.05
CA GLU A 188 9.94 21.26 10.15
C GLU A 188 10.06 22.17 11.39
N ALA A 189 11.24 22.18 12.03
CA ALA A 189 11.43 22.78 13.35
C ALA A 189 11.07 24.28 13.44
N ASP A 190 11.17 25.01 12.32
CA ASP A 190 10.91 26.45 12.24
C ASP A 190 9.55 26.80 11.62
N MET A 191 8.70 25.81 11.34
CA MET A 191 7.42 26.02 10.67
C MET A 191 6.31 26.38 11.66
N ASP A 192 5.70 27.56 11.49
CA ASP A 192 4.51 27.95 12.27
C ASP A 192 3.27 27.23 11.75
N LEU A 193 2.85 26.19 12.48
CA LEU A 193 1.64 25.40 12.18
C LEU A 193 0.33 26.21 12.22
N SER A 194 0.33 27.41 12.82
CA SER A 194 -0.84 28.27 12.85
C SER A 194 -1.03 29.04 11.53
N ASP A 195 0.03 29.18 10.73
CA ASP A 195 -0.03 29.78 9.41
C ASP A 195 -0.54 28.75 8.37
N ARG A 196 -1.79 28.93 7.95
CA ARG A 196 -2.45 28.09 6.94
C ARG A 196 -1.95 28.34 5.51
N SER A 197 -1.14 29.38 5.28
CA SER A 197 -0.58 29.67 3.96
C SER A 197 0.67 28.86 3.65
N LEU A 198 1.37 28.36 4.68
CA LEU A 198 2.56 27.52 4.52
C LEU A 198 2.15 26.09 4.23
N LYS A 199 2.70 25.51 3.16
CA LYS A 199 2.52 24.10 2.82
C LYS A 199 3.39 23.24 3.74
N THR A 200 2.79 22.24 4.37
CA THR A 200 3.50 21.34 5.29
C THR A 200 4.10 20.15 4.53
N THR A 201 5.15 19.55 5.08
CA THR A 201 5.73 18.28 4.58
C THR A 201 4.68 17.16 4.52
N ALA A 202 3.70 17.18 5.42
CA ALA A 202 2.58 16.26 5.42
C ALA A 202 1.65 16.45 4.20
N GLU A 203 1.40 17.70 3.80
CA GLU A 203 0.59 18.01 2.60
C GLU A 203 1.30 17.64 1.30
N ASP A 204 2.63 17.76 1.26
CA ASP A 204 3.43 17.28 0.12
C ASP A 204 3.35 15.76 0.00
N LEU A 205 3.56 15.04 1.11
CA LEU A 205 3.44 13.58 1.13
C LEU A 205 2.01 13.13 0.79
N HIS A 206 0.99 13.81 1.31
CA HIS A 206 -0.41 13.53 0.99
C HIS A 206 -0.69 13.65 -0.52
N ALA A 207 -0.19 14.70 -1.16
CA ALA A 207 -0.35 14.91 -2.59
C ALA A 207 0.35 13.80 -3.41
N GLU A 208 1.56 13.40 -3.01
CA GLU A 208 2.26 12.26 -3.62
C GLU A 208 1.48 10.94 -3.48
N LEU A 209 0.95 10.68 -2.28
CA LEU A 209 0.16 9.46 -2.02
C LEU A 209 -1.14 9.43 -2.83
N LEU A 210 -1.82 10.56 -2.98
CA LEU A 210 -3.00 10.67 -3.86
C LEU A 210 -2.65 10.39 -5.32
N GLN A 211 -1.52 10.89 -5.80
CA GLN A 211 -1.08 10.64 -7.17
C GLN A 211 -0.72 9.16 -7.39
N ALA A 212 -0.01 8.54 -6.45
CA ALA A 212 0.48 7.16 -6.60
C ALA A 212 -0.60 6.09 -6.40
N SER A 213 -1.62 6.38 -5.61
CA SER A 213 -2.77 5.49 -5.41
C SER A 213 -3.70 5.43 -6.62
N ASN A 214 -3.51 6.30 -7.61
CA ASN A 214 -4.45 6.47 -8.71
C ASN A 214 -5.90 6.57 -8.19
N ILE A 215 -6.05 7.14 -6.99
CA ILE A 215 -7.30 7.69 -6.51
C ILE A 215 -7.53 8.90 -7.40
N ASN A 216 -7.97 8.62 -8.63
CA ASN A 216 -8.85 9.53 -9.33
C ASN A 216 -9.93 9.76 -8.31
N SER A 217 -9.90 10.95 -7.71
CA SER A 217 -10.79 11.36 -6.66
C SER A 217 -12.11 10.67 -6.93
N ALA A 218 -12.50 9.76 -6.05
CA ALA A 218 -13.85 9.21 -6.01
C ALA A 218 -14.72 10.40 -5.64
N THR A 219 -14.85 11.28 -6.62
CA THR A 219 -15.66 12.45 -6.78
C THR A 219 -16.16 12.16 -8.17
N GLY A 220 -17.27 11.42 -8.24
CA GLY A 220 -18.11 11.54 -9.42
C GLY A 220 -18.36 13.03 -9.66
N SER A 221 -18.85 13.39 -10.84
CA SER A 221 -19.34 14.75 -11.02
C SER A 221 -20.38 15.03 -9.92
N ILE A 222 -20.13 16.07 -9.14
CA ILE A 222 -21.07 16.49 -8.09
C ILE A 222 -22.41 16.75 -8.77
N ILE A 223 -23.43 16.01 -8.38
CA ILE A 223 -24.79 16.17 -8.89
C ILE A 223 -25.42 17.40 -8.25
N CYS A 224 -25.20 17.56 -6.94
CA CYS A 224 -25.75 18.65 -6.15
C CYS A 224 -24.83 18.95 -4.96
N GLU A 225 -24.73 20.22 -4.61
CA GLU A 225 -23.88 20.72 -3.54
C GLU A 225 -24.66 21.66 -2.62
N PHE A 226 -24.57 21.41 -1.31
CA PHE A 226 -25.15 22.24 -0.25
C PHE A 226 -24.02 22.88 0.57
N LYS A 227 -23.33 23.91 0.03
CA LYS A 227 -22.08 24.45 0.62
C LYS A 227 -22.11 25.87 1.17
N SER A 228 -22.91 26.80 0.63
CA SER A 228 -22.52 28.22 0.72
C SER A 228 -23.35 29.11 1.66
N ASP A 229 -24.63 28.80 1.93
CA ASP A 229 -25.48 29.66 2.78
C ASP A 229 -26.39 28.88 3.77
N THR A 230 -26.65 27.60 3.48
CA THR A 230 -27.60 26.76 4.21
C THR A 230 -26.90 25.51 4.73
N LEU A 231 -25.90 25.67 5.59
CA LEU A 231 -25.33 24.53 6.32
C LEU A 231 -26.46 23.83 7.06
N MET A 232 -26.68 22.55 6.75
CA MET A 232 -27.75 21.78 7.36
C MET A 232 -27.39 21.52 8.82
N LYS A 233 -28.31 21.85 9.71
CA LYS A 233 -28.17 21.55 11.13
C LYS A 233 -28.58 20.10 11.36
N PHE A 234 -27.61 19.26 11.68
CA PHE A 234 -27.86 17.89 12.10
C PHE A 234 -28.03 17.83 13.62
N LEU A 235 -28.97 17.01 14.07
CA LEU A 235 -29.19 16.75 15.49
C LEU A 235 -28.25 15.65 16.02
N SER A 236 -27.86 14.69 15.16
CA SER A 236 -26.93 13.61 15.50
C SER A 236 -26.13 13.15 14.27
N PRO A 237 -24.79 13.22 14.30
CA PRO A 237 -23.99 13.98 15.26
C PRO A 237 -24.39 15.47 15.22
N SER A 238 -24.44 16.11 16.40
CA SER A 238 -24.86 17.51 16.48
C SER A 238 -23.83 18.40 15.81
N GLY A 239 -24.23 19.13 14.77
CA GLY A 239 -23.32 20.01 14.04
C GLY A 239 -23.96 20.64 12.81
N LYS A 240 -23.18 21.47 12.14
CA LYS A 240 -23.53 22.07 10.86
C LYS A 240 -22.65 21.42 9.80
N TYR A 241 -23.27 20.79 8.81
CA TYR A 241 -22.54 20.04 7.79
C TYR A 241 -22.98 20.52 6.40
N GLY A 242 -22.00 20.67 5.51
CA GLY A 242 -22.25 20.73 4.07
C GLY A 242 -22.43 19.31 3.53
N ILE A 243 -23.22 19.17 2.48
CA ILE A 243 -23.44 17.86 1.83
C ILE A 243 -23.18 18.01 0.33
N GLU A 244 -22.39 17.10 -0.23
CA GLU A 244 -22.25 16.92 -1.68
C GLU A 244 -22.86 15.58 -2.07
N LEU A 245 -23.66 15.57 -3.14
CA LEU A 245 -24.26 14.35 -3.68
C LEU A 245 -23.52 13.92 -4.94
N TYR A 246 -23.26 12.63 -5.01
CA TYR A 246 -22.69 11.91 -6.13
C TYR A 246 -23.64 10.79 -6.55
N ASP A 247 -23.37 10.14 -7.69
CA ASP A 247 -24.25 9.13 -8.30
C ASP A 247 -24.55 7.92 -7.39
N GLY A 248 -23.59 7.52 -6.55
CA GLY A 248 -23.72 6.35 -5.67
C GLY A 248 -23.48 6.60 -4.17
N TYR A 249 -23.15 7.83 -3.78
CA TYR A 249 -22.87 8.17 -2.38
C TYR A 249 -23.06 9.67 -2.13
N LEU A 250 -23.07 10.06 -0.86
CA LEU A 250 -23.02 11.46 -0.43
C LEU A 250 -21.79 11.68 0.45
N ARG A 251 -21.18 12.86 0.35
CA ARG A 251 -20.09 13.28 1.23
C ARG A 251 -20.59 14.37 2.17
N MET A 252 -20.40 14.17 3.47
CA MET A 252 -20.63 15.20 4.47
C MET A 252 -19.32 15.92 4.77
N GLN A 253 -19.35 17.25 4.75
CA GLN A 253 -18.21 18.10 5.07
C GLN A 253 -18.46 18.85 6.36
N VAL A 254 -17.49 18.81 7.26
CA VAL A 254 -17.41 19.70 8.42
C VAL A 254 -16.61 20.91 7.97
N ASN A 255 -17.16 22.11 8.15
CA ASN A 255 -16.45 23.36 7.90
C ASN A 255 -15.69 23.79 9.16
#